data_AF-F9SZZ1-F1
#
_entry.id   AF-F9SZZ1-F1
#
_cell.length_a   1.000
_cell.length_b   1.000
_cell.length_c   1.000
_cell.angle_alpha   90.00
_cell.angle_beta   90.00
_cell.angle_gamma   90.00
#
_symmetry.space_group_name_H-M   'P 1'
#
loop_
_entity.id
_entity.type
_entity.pdbx_description
1 polymer ?
#
loop_
_entity_poly.entity_id
_entity_poly.type
_entity_poly.pdbx_seq_one_letter_code
_entity_poly.pdbx_strand_id
1 'polypeptide(L)' 'MKANLHPECLLNMLREVRKPKLAEADYLVETALDLGVDVTPFRQYRQALRDITKHYQSPEGVQWPQKPSLPQASA' A
#
# COMPACT_ATOMS: atom_id res chain seq x y z
N MET A 1 -9.93 -9.19 25.35
CA MET A 1 -10.65 -10.28 24.67
C MET A 1 -10.92 -9.84 23.24
N LYS A 2 -10.21 -10.38 22.24
CA LYS A 2 -10.65 -10.20 20.84
C LYS A 2 -11.57 -11.38 20.53
N ALA A 3 -12.87 -11.10 20.56
CA ALA A 3 -13.89 -12.04 20.12
C ALA A 3 -13.59 -12.49 18.68
N ASN A 4 -13.90 -13.75 18.37
CA ASN A 4 -13.76 -14.33 17.04
C ASN A 4 -14.52 -13.48 16.00
N LEU A 5 -13.84 -12.50 15.40
CA LEU A 5 -14.38 -11.70 14.30
C LEU A 5 -14.60 -12.63 13.10
N HIS A 6 -15.72 -12.44 12.42
CA HIS A 6 -16.01 -13.17 11.18
C HIS A 6 -14.88 -12.92 10.15
N PRO A 7 -14.48 -13.92 9.34
CA PRO A 7 -13.41 -13.77 8.35
C PRO A 7 -13.63 -12.57 7.40
N GLU A 8 -14.87 -12.29 7.02
CA GLU A 8 -15.19 -11.12 6.18
C GLU A 8 -14.93 -9.79 6.91
N CYS A 9 -15.19 -9.72 8.21
CA CYS A 9 -14.84 -8.53 9.01
C CYS A 9 -13.34 -8.31 9.03
N LEU A 10 -12.55 -9.39 9.21
CA LEU A 10 -11.09 -9.32 9.18
C LEU A 10 -10.56 -8.88 7.81
N LEU A 11 -11.12 -9.42 6.73
CA LEU A 11 -10.76 -9.02 5.37
C LEU A 11 -11.14 -7.55 5.09
N ASN A 12 -12.28 -7.08 5.58
CA ASN A 12 -12.66 -5.68 5.46
C ASN A 12 -11.72 -4.77 6.27
N MET A 13 -11.33 -5.16 7.49
CA MET A 13 -10.30 -4.42 8.23
C MET A 13 -8.97 -4.36 7.48
N LEU A 14 -8.54 -5.45 6.84
CA LEU A 14 -7.34 -5.45 5.99
C LEU A 14 -7.46 -4.45 4.83
N ARG A 15 -8.62 -4.41 4.16
CA ARG A 15 -8.89 -3.46 3.08
C ARG A 15 -8.86 -2.02 3.56
N GLU A 16 -9.40 -1.73 4.75
CA GLU A 16 -9.37 -0.40 5.36
C GLU A 16 -7.95 0.05 5.69
N VAL A 17 -7.10 -0.82 6.25
CA VAL A 17 -5.69 -0.48 6.52
C VAL A 17 -4.90 -0.28 5.23
N ARG A 18 -5.23 -1.04 4.17
CA ARG A 18 -4.57 -0.92 2.85
C ARG A 18 -4.96 0.38 2.12
N LYS A 19 -6.21 0.84 2.26
CA LYS A 19 -6.75 1.99 1.51
C LYS A 19 -5.89 3.25 1.59
N PRO A 20 -5.46 3.77 2.75
CA PRO A 20 -4.59 4.95 2.80
C PRO A 20 -3.23 4.73 2.15
N LYS A 21 -2.67 3.50 2.22
CA LYS A 21 -1.40 3.16 1.57
C LYS A 21 -1.50 3.18 0.04
N LEU A 22 -2.65 2.76 -0.50
CA LEU A 22 -2.92 2.85 -1.94
C LEU A 22 -3.04 4.31 -2.40
N ALA A 23 -3.71 5.15 -1.63
CA ALA A 23 -3.82 6.58 -1.92
C ALA A 23 -2.44 7.27 -1.89
N GLU A 24 -1.62 6.95 -0.89
CA GLU A 24 -0.24 7.42 -0.81
C GLU A 24 0.60 6.94 -2.00
N ALA A 25 0.48 5.68 -2.40
CA ALA A 25 1.17 5.15 -3.57
C ALA A 25 0.73 5.83 -4.87
N ASP A 26 -0.56 6.20 -4.98
CA ASP A 26 -1.10 6.97 -6.10
C ASP A 26 -0.48 8.37 -6.16
N TYR A 27 -0.45 9.07 -5.02
CA TYR A 27 0.20 10.37 -4.90
C TYR A 27 1.68 10.33 -5.30
N LEU A 28 2.41 9.27 -4.93
CA LEU A 28 3.81 9.12 -5.35
C LEU A 28 3.96 8.92 -6.86
N VAL A 29 3.03 8.21 -7.51
CA VAL A 29 3.04 8.03 -8.96
C VAL A 29 2.84 9.38 -9.66
N GLU A 30 1.84 10.16 -9.23
CA GLU A 30 1.60 11.49 -9.78
C GLU A 30 2.76 12.45 -9.50
N THR A 31 3.30 12.45 -8.29
CA THR A 31 4.48 13.27 -7.95
C THR A 31 5.70 12.90 -8.79
N ALA A 32 5.91 11.60 -9.04
CA ALA A 32 7.00 11.14 -9.90
C ALA A 32 6.80 11.57 -11.37
N LEU A 33 5.56 11.58 -11.86
CA LEU A 33 5.22 12.13 -13.18
C LEU A 33 5.51 13.63 -13.25
N ASP A 34 5.08 14.40 -12.25
CA ASP A 34 5.29 15.85 -12.17
C ASP A 34 6.79 16.21 -12.11
N LEU A 35 7.58 15.42 -11.40
CA LEU A 35 9.04 15.57 -11.32
C LEU A 35 9.80 15.04 -12.55
N GLY A 36 9.13 14.35 -13.47
CA GLY A 36 9.76 13.73 -14.64
C GLY A 36 10.74 12.59 -14.29
N VAL A 37 10.53 11.90 -13.18
CA VAL A 37 11.38 10.80 -12.70
C VAL A 37 10.74 9.43 -12.98
N ASP A 38 11.50 8.34 -12.83
CA ASP A 38 10.97 7.00 -13.08
C ASP A 38 9.81 6.65 -12.14
N VAL A 39 8.63 6.46 -12.73
CA VAL A 39 7.38 6.11 -12.03
C VAL A 39 7.29 4.61 -11.67
N THR A 40 8.16 3.77 -12.25
CA THR A 40 8.08 2.31 -12.18
C THR A 40 8.09 1.78 -10.75
N PRO A 41 8.98 2.23 -9.84
CA PRO A 41 9.01 1.75 -8.45
C PRO A 41 7.70 2.03 -7.70
N PHE A 42 7.08 3.19 -7.95
CA PHE A 42 5.83 3.60 -7.30
C PHE A 42 4.63 2.79 -7.81
N ARG A 43 4.60 2.48 -9.12
CA ARG A 43 3.59 1.59 -9.72
C ARG A 43 3.72 0.16 -9.19
N GLN A 44 4.94 -0.35 -9.07
CA GLN A 44 5.21 -1.67 -8.48
C GLN A 44 4.79 -1.73 -7.00
N TYR A 45 5.11 -0.69 -6.22
CA TYR A 45 4.66 -0.57 -4.84
C TYR A 45 3.12 -0.57 -4.72
N ARG A 46 2.42 0.22 -5.55
CA ARG A 46 0.95 0.24 -5.60
C ARG A 46 0.37 -1.14 -5.95
N GLN A 47 1.00 -1.86 -6.86
CA GLN A 47 0.56 -3.21 -7.24
C GLN A 47 0.79 -4.22 -6.11
N ALA A 48 1.96 -4.19 -5.46
CA ALA A 48 2.24 -5.04 -4.31
C ALA A 48 1.24 -4.83 -3.18
N LEU A 49 0.81 -3.59 -2.92
CA LEU A 49 -0.25 -3.29 -1.96
C LEU A 49 -1.59 -3.94 -2.36
N ARG A 50 -1.98 -3.88 -3.64
CA ARG A 50 -3.21 -4.54 -4.13
C ARG A 50 -3.16 -6.06 -3.93
N ASP A 51 -1.99 -6.64 -4.13
CA ASP A 51 -1.79 -8.09 -4.04
C ASP A 51 -1.82 -8.64 -2.61
N ILE A 52 -1.75 -7.79 -1.57
CA ILE A 52 -1.87 -8.21 -0.16
C ILE A 52 -3.14 -9.02 0.10
N THR A 53 -4.30 -8.65 -0.46
CA THR A 53 -5.55 -9.39 -0.23
C THR A 53 -5.62 -10.72 -0.99
N LYS A 54 -4.61 -11.06 -1.81
CA LYS A 54 -4.50 -12.39 -2.43
C LYS A 54 -3.83 -13.39 -1.48
N HIS A 55 -3.03 -12.90 -0.53
CA HIS A 55 -2.21 -13.73 0.36
C HIS A 55 -2.60 -13.61 1.84
N TYR A 56 -3.26 -12.52 2.23
CA TYR A 56 -3.66 -12.26 3.60
C TYR A 56 -5.19 -12.07 3.70
N GLN A 57 -5.79 -12.63 4.75
CA GLN A 57 -7.22 -12.51 5.05
C GLN A 57 -7.51 -11.72 6.33
N SER A 58 -6.46 -11.19 6.97
CA SER A 58 -6.52 -10.38 8.18
C SER A 58 -5.42 -9.32 8.16
N PRO A 59 -5.59 -8.19 8.87
CA PRO A 59 -4.54 -7.18 9.02
C PRO A 59 -3.41 -7.62 9.95
N GLU A 60 -3.63 -8.64 10.78
CA GLU A 60 -2.64 -9.15 11.72
C GLU A 60 -1.53 -9.90 10.99
N GLY A 61 -0.27 -9.56 11.29
CA GLY A 61 0.90 -10.22 10.71
C GLY A 61 1.19 -9.88 9.24
N VAL A 62 0.48 -8.94 8.63
CA VAL A 62 0.72 -8.53 7.24
C VAL A 62 2.10 -7.92 7.09
N GLN A 63 2.90 -8.47 6.18
CA GLN A 63 4.14 -7.86 5.74
C GLN A 63 3.84 -6.88 4.61
N TRP A 64 3.93 -5.58 4.90
CA TRP A 64 3.70 -4.53 3.93
C TRP A 64 4.95 -4.32 3.06
N PRO A 65 4.79 -4.07 1.74
CA PRO A 65 5.93 -3.76 0.88
C PRO A 65 6.62 -2.49 1.35
N GLN A 66 7.93 -2.40 1.12
CA GLN A 66 8.70 -1.21 1.44
C GLN A 66 8.29 -0.06 0.53
N LYS A 67 7.99 1.10 1.13
CA LYS A 67 7.66 2.32 0.38
C LYS A 67 8.93 2.85 -0.32
N PRO A 68 8.88 3.12 -1.65
CA PRO A 68 9.97 3.78 -2.35
C PRO A 68 10.05 5.28 -1.99
N SER A 69 11.25 5.84 -2.08
CA SER A 69 11.51 7.26 -1.85
C SER A 69 11.50 8.04 -3.17
N LEU A 70 10.91 9.23 -3.15
CA LEU A 70 11.12 10.20 -4.22
C LEU A 70 12.56 10.74 -4.16
N PRO A 71 13.15 11.13 -5.30
CA PRO A 71 14.40 11.87 -5.29
C PRO A 71 14.23 13.14 -4.46
N GLN A 72 15.14 13.38 -3.53
CA GLN A 72 15.20 14.67 -2.84
C GLN A 72 15.68 15.70 -3.85
N ALA A 73 15.00 16.84 -3.94
CA ALA A 73 15.61 18.01 -4.57
C ALA A 73 16.88 18.32 -3.77
N SER A 74 18.04 18.30 -4.42
CA SER A 74 19.26 18.82 -3.80
C SER A 74 18.99 20.28 -3.40
N ALA A 75 19.08 20.55 -2.10
CA ALA A 75 18.98 21.90 -1.56
C ALA A 75 20.17 22.77 -2.00
#